data_AF-A0A136KRM7-F1
#
_entry.id   AF-A0A136KRM7-F1
#
_cell.length_a   1.000
_cell.length_b   1.000
_cell.length_c   1.000
_cell.angle_alpha   90.00
_cell.angle_beta   90.00
_cell.angle_gamma   90.00
#
_symmetry.space_group_name_H-M   'P 1'
#
loop_
_entity.id
_entity.type
_entity.pdbx_description
1 polymer ?
#
loop_
_entity_poly.entity_id
_entity_poly.type
_entity_poly.pdbx_seq_one_letter_code
_entity_poly.pdbx_strand_id
1 'polypeptide(L)'
;MPQYKMTPINNGTRMRTDHNVFASVITSYNRGQVIVGDEIWEAPADGNEVKKGDIWLKAKSVDGINLIDKGWVAYIHKGFPICNNFEEIVEPPPNPTPIFPESFILTDPSGAKAEYVFVRVIEE
;
A
#
# COMPACT_ATOMS: atom_id res chain seq x y z
N MET A 1 0.25 -2.11 6.26
CA MET A 1 -0.82 -1.10 6.16
C MET A 1 -1.45 -1.26 4.78
N PRO A 2 -2.77 -1.10 4.63
CA PRO A 2 -3.40 -1.24 3.32
C PRO A 2 -2.77 -0.24 2.34
N GLN A 3 -2.48 -0.70 1.13
CA GLN A 3 -2.01 0.16 0.05
C GLN A 3 -3.15 0.29 -0.95
N TYR A 4 -3.21 1.42 -1.64
CA TYR A 4 -4.23 1.68 -2.66
C TYR A 4 -3.55 2.14 -3.92
N LYS A 5 -4.12 1.79 -5.08
CA LYS A 5 -3.65 2.26 -6.37
C LYS A 5 -4.73 3.06 -7.09
N MET A 6 -4.33 3.93 -8.00
CA MET A 6 -5.23 4.57 -8.97
C MET A 6 -4.44 5.05 -10.20
N THR A 7 -5.16 5.37 -11.27
CA THR A 7 -4.55 5.82 -12.53
C THR A 7 -5.18 7.14 -13.02
N PRO A 8 -4.39 8.18 -13.35
CA PRO A 8 -4.91 9.41 -13.92
C PRO A 8 -5.69 9.19 -15.23
N ILE A 9 -6.87 9.81 -15.33
CA ILE A 9 -7.71 9.77 -16.54
C ILE A 9 -7.12 10.68 -17.63
N ASN A 10 -6.56 11.83 -17.24
CA ASN A 10 -6.01 12.85 -18.13
C ASN A 10 -4.53 13.14 -17.79
N ASN A 11 -3.83 13.79 -18.72
CA ASN A 11 -2.48 14.31 -18.46
C ASN A 11 -2.54 15.52 -17.53
N GLY A 12 -1.47 15.71 -16.75
CA GLY A 12 -1.33 16.87 -15.88
C GLY A 12 -2.09 16.75 -14.55
N THR A 13 -2.40 15.53 -14.11
CA THR A 13 -2.98 15.29 -12.78
C THR A 13 -1.97 15.67 -11.71
N ARG A 14 -2.32 16.60 -10.83
CA ARG A 14 -1.38 17.24 -9.90
C ARG A 14 -1.29 16.52 -8.57
N MET A 15 -0.07 16.36 -8.08
CA MET A 15 0.20 16.07 -6.68
C MET A 15 0.41 17.38 -5.92
N ARG A 16 -0.15 17.45 -4.72
CA ARG A 16 -0.15 18.66 -3.89
C ARG A 16 0.36 18.37 -2.49
N THR A 17 0.85 19.41 -1.81
CA THR A 17 1.26 19.29 -0.39
C THR A 17 0.08 18.98 0.53
N ASP A 18 -1.14 19.32 0.13
CA ASP A 18 -2.36 19.13 0.92
C ASP A 18 -3.56 18.77 0.01
N HIS A 19 -4.64 18.23 0.59
CA HIS A 19 -5.84 17.73 -0.10
C HIS A 19 -6.82 18.87 -0.49
N ASN A 20 -6.28 20.02 -0.89
CA ASN A 20 -7.03 21.19 -1.36
C ASN A 20 -6.36 21.80 -2.60
N VAL A 21 -7.06 22.65 -3.35
CA VAL A 21 -6.56 23.19 -4.65
C VAL A 21 -5.63 24.39 -4.50
N PHE A 22 -5.61 25.05 -3.34
CA PHE A 22 -4.68 26.14 -3.02
C PHE A 22 -3.30 25.63 -2.59
N ALA A 23 -3.20 24.35 -2.27
CA ALA A 23 -1.95 23.71 -1.89
C ALA A 23 -0.95 23.74 -3.05
N SER A 24 0.32 23.94 -2.69
CA SER A 24 1.43 23.99 -3.64
C SER A 24 1.51 22.69 -4.42
N VAL A 25 1.67 22.81 -5.74
CA VAL A 25 1.88 21.66 -6.63
C VAL A 25 3.31 21.16 -6.43
N ILE A 26 3.44 19.88 -6.11
CA ILE A 26 4.74 19.21 -6.02
C ILE A 26 5.18 18.75 -7.41
N THR A 27 4.30 18.01 -8.09
CA THR A 27 4.55 17.50 -9.44
C THR A 27 3.23 17.21 -10.17
N SER A 28 3.32 16.78 -11.42
CA SER A 28 2.18 16.33 -12.22
C SER A 28 2.44 14.96 -12.86
N TYR A 29 1.38 14.17 -12.98
CA TYR A 29 1.39 12.83 -13.54
C TYR A 29 0.60 12.78 -14.84
N ASN A 30 1.03 11.90 -15.74
CA ASN A 30 0.42 11.67 -17.02
C ASN A 30 -0.66 10.59 -16.94
N ARG A 31 -1.53 10.58 -17.94
CA ARG A 31 -2.53 9.54 -18.13
C ARG A 31 -1.87 8.16 -18.16
N GLY A 32 -2.46 7.20 -17.48
CA GLY A 32 -2.01 5.81 -17.50
C GLY A 32 -0.95 5.44 -16.46
N GLN A 33 -0.32 6.41 -15.80
CA GLN A 33 0.64 6.12 -14.73
C GLN A 33 -0.06 5.54 -13.50
N VAL A 34 0.53 4.50 -12.90
CA VAL A 34 -0.03 3.86 -11.70
C VAL A 34 0.52 4.56 -10.47
N ILE A 35 -0.36 5.23 -9.75
CA ILE A 35 -0.04 5.91 -8.49
C ILE A 35 -0.44 5.00 -7.35
N VAL A 36 0.48 4.74 -6.43
CA VAL A 36 0.24 3.93 -5.23
C VAL A 36 0.43 4.80 -3.99
N GLY A 37 -0.45 4.63 -3.01
CA GLY A 37 -0.44 5.35 -1.73
C GLY A 37 -0.86 4.46 -0.57
N ASP A 38 -0.65 4.95 0.64
CA ASP A 38 -0.90 4.23 1.89
C ASP A 38 -1.92 4.94 2.80
N GLU A 39 -2.39 6.12 2.42
CA GLU A 39 -3.35 6.92 3.18
C GLU A 39 -4.42 7.50 2.25
N ILE A 40 -5.68 7.37 2.67
CA ILE A 40 -6.84 7.96 1.99
C ILE A 40 -7.43 9.04 2.88
N TRP A 41 -7.84 10.13 2.26
CA TRP A 41 -8.69 11.13 2.88
C TRP A 41 -9.97 11.30 2.07
N GLU A 42 -11.11 11.33 2.76
CA GLU A 42 -12.42 11.60 2.18
C GLU A 42 -13.00 12.88 2.80
N ALA A 43 -13.51 13.77 1.95
CA ALA A 43 -14.10 15.02 2.38
C ALA A 43 -15.42 14.78 3.14
N PRO A 44 -15.53 15.14 4.43
CA PRO A 44 -16.71 14.83 5.24
C PRO A 44 -17.92 15.74 4.93
N ALA A 45 -17.67 16.91 4.35
CA ALA A 45 -18.67 17.93 4.04
C ALA A 45 -18.23 18.76 2.82
N ASP A 46 -19.18 19.52 2.27
CA ASP A 46 -18.88 20.49 1.22
C ASP A 46 -18.06 21.67 1.79
N GLY A 47 -17.04 22.06 1.04
CA GLY A 47 -16.24 23.25 1.27
C GLY A 47 -15.97 24.00 -0.04
N ASN A 48 -15.15 25.04 0.02
CA ASN A 48 -14.85 25.85 -1.17
C ASN A 48 -14.08 25.05 -2.23
N GLU A 49 -13.19 24.16 -1.77
CA GLU A 49 -12.23 23.46 -2.61
C GLU A 49 -12.41 21.95 -2.67
N VAL A 50 -13.32 21.42 -1.86
CA VAL A 50 -13.66 20.00 -1.81
C VAL A 50 -15.17 19.88 -1.68
N LYS A 51 -15.76 18.86 -2.28
CA LYS A 51 -17.16 18.50 -2.03
C LYS A 51 -17.21 17.26 -1.17
N LYS A 52 -18.31 17.09 -0.42
CA LYS A 52 -18.55 15.87 0.33
C LYS A 52 -18.40 14.65 -0.58
N GLY A 53 -17.59 13.68 -0.16
CA GLY A 53 -17.28 12.48 -0.95
C GLY A 53 -16.16 12.65 -1.97
N ASP A 54 -15.47 13.79 -2.02
CA ASP A 54 -14.16 13.89 -2.69
C ASP A 54 -13.16 12.98 -1.98
N ILE A 55 -12.35 12.25 -2.76
CA ILE A 55 -11.40 11.27 -2.26
C ILE A 55 -10.01 11.63 -2.75
N TRP A 56 -9.04 11.59 -1.84
CA TRP A 56 -7.65 11.89 -2.09
C TRP A 56 -6.76 10.76 -1.58
N LEU A 57 -5.75 10.41 -2.39
CA LEU A 57 -4.75 9.42 -2.06
C LEU A 57 -3.42 10.13 -1.77
N LYS A 58 -2.79 9.79 -0.66
CA LYS A 58 -1.43 10.24 -0.36
C LYS A 58 -0.44 9.35 -1.09
N ALA A 59 0.15 9.87 -2.16
CA ALA A 59 1.02 9.14 -3.04
C ALA A 59 2.37 8.81 -2.37
N LYS A 60 2.81 7.57 -2.58
CA LYS A 60 4.07 7.00 -2.08
C LYS A 60 4.97 6.55 -3.23
N SER A 61 4.40 6.02 -4.31
CA SER A 61 5.14 5.63 -5.50
C SER A 61 4.32 5.84 -6.77
N VAL A 62 5.03 5.99 -7.90
CA VAL A 62 4.42 6.06 -9.24
C VAL A 62 5.19 5.14 -10.18
N ASP A 63 4.47 4.28 -10.91
CA ASP A 63 5.03 3.25 -11.80
C ASP A 63 6.11 2.39 -11.11
N GLY A 64 5.93 2.12 -9.81
CA GLY A 64 6.87 1.35 -8.98
C GLY A 64 8.06 2.14 -8.44
N ILE A 65 8.21 3.42 -8.81
CA ILE A 65 9.29 4.29 -8.34
C ILE A 65 8.82 5.03 -7.08
N ASN A 66 9.54 4.87 -5.96
CA ASN A 66 9.25 5.59 -4.72
C ASN A 66 9.44 7.10 -4.88
N LEU A 67 8.47 7.87 -4.40
CA LEU A 67 8.53 9.32 -4.38
C LEU A 67 9.37 9.80 -3.20
N ILE A 68 10.22 10.81 -3.44
CA ILE A 68 10.98 11.50 -2.39
C ILE A 68 10.03 12.39 -1.57
N ASP A 69 9.22 13.17 -2.27
CA ASP A 69 8.22 14.04 -1.67
C ASP A 69 6.85 13.37 -1.68
N LYS A 70 6.26 13.20 -0.49
CA LYS A 70 4.90 12.67 -0.35
C LYS A 70 3.88 13.80 -0.50
N GLY A 71 2.76 13.50 -1.16
CA GLY A 71 1.69 14.48 -1.35
C GLY A 71 0.37 13.84 -1.72
N TRP A 72 -0.67 14.66 -1.81
CA TRP A 72 -2.03 14.26 -2.09
C TRP A 72 -2.35 14.38 -3.57
N VAL A 73 -2.97 13.33 -4.11
CA VAL A 73 -3.49 13.28 -5.47
C VAL A 73 -4.98 12.97 -5.39
N ALA A 74 -5.80 13.73 -6.11
CA ALA A 74 -7.24 13.51 -6.10
C ALA A 74 -7.61 12.26 -6.90
N TYR A 75 -8.40 11.39 -6.30
CA TYR A 75 -9.19 10.39 -7.01
C TYR A 75 -10.50 11.01 -7.52
N ILE A 76 -11.22 11.70 -6.63
CA ILE A 76 -12.42 12.50 -6.95
C ILE A 76 -12.19 13.92 -6.44
N HIS A 77 -12.47 14.91 -7.28
CA HIS A 77 -12.34 16.32 -6.94
C HIS A 77 -13.52 17.15 -7.44
N LYS A 78 -14.12 17.95 -6.54
CA LYS A 78 -15.33 18.75 -6.78
C LYS A 78 -16.49 17.92 -7.36
N GLY A 79 -16.55 16.63 -7.00
CA GLY A 79 -17.52 15.67 -7.51
C GLY A 79 -17.20 15.08 -8.90
N PHE A 80 -16.02 15.37 -9.46
CA PHE A 80 -15.60 14.82 -10.75
C PHE A 80 -14.46 13.80 -10.56
N PRO A 81 -14.49 12.65 -11.24
CA PRO A 81 -13.40 11.69 -11.19
C PRO A 81 -12.16 12.25 -11.90
N ILE A 82 -11.02 12.20 -11.23
CA ILE A 82 -9.70 12.63 -11.74
C ILE A 82 -8.84 11.42 -12.09
N CYS A 83 -8.94 10.36 -11.28
CA CYS A 83 -8.31 9.07 -11.52
C CYS A 83 -9.39 7.97 -11.65
N ASN A 84 -9.00 6.80 -12.18
CA ASN A 84 -9.82 5.60 -12.27
C ASN A 84 -9.07 4.40 -11.65
N ASN A 85 -9.68 3.22 -11.71
CA ASN A 85 -9.10 1.95 -11.22
C ASN A 85 -8.64 2.03 -9.75
N PHE A 86 -9.46 2.68 -8.92
CA PHE A 86 -9.17 2.76 -7.49
C PHE A 86 -9.41 1.41 -6.84
N GLU A 87 -8.35 0.79 -6.32
CA GLU A 87 -8.43 -0.51 -5.65
C GLU A 87 -7.43 -0.59 -4.49
N GLU A 88 -7.80 -1.38 -3.49
CA GLU A 88 -6.90 -1.78 -2.41
C GLU A 88 -5.97 -2.91 -2.90
N ILE A 89 -4.68 -2.70 -2.74
CA ILE A 89 -3.65 -3.70 -2.96
C ILE A 89 -3.62 -4.59 -1.72
N VAL A 90 -4.21 -5.78 -1.86
CA VAL A 90 -4.15 -6.81 -0.82
C VAL A 90 -2.74 -7.42 -0.82
N GLU A 91 -1.94 -7.11 0.20
CA GLU A 91 -0.69 -7.84 0.43
C GLU A 91 -1.04 -9.31 0.73
N PRO A 92 -0.38 -10.29 0.05
CA PRO A 92 -0.59 -11.68 0.40
C PRO A 92 -0.24 -11.89 1.87
N PRO A 93 -0.95 -12.77 2.59
CA PRO A 93 -0.61 -13.07 3.97
C PRO A 93 0.87 -13.48 4.05
N PRO A 94 1.59 -13.10 5.12
CA PRO A 94 2.96 -13.51 5.29
C PRO A 94 3.04 -15.04 5.18
N ASN A 95 4.00 -15.53 4.39
CA ASN A 95 4.23 -16.95 4.25
C ASN A 95 4.42 -17.55 5.66
N PRO A 96 3.73 -18.63 6.03
CA PRO A 96 3.88 -19.20 7.37
C PRO A 96 5.36 -19.51 7.61
N THR A 97 5.89 -19.03 8.74
CA THR A 97 7.23 -19.46 9.17
C THR A 97 7.17 -20.96 9.42
N PRO A 98 8.04 -21.79 8.82
CA PRO A 98 8.05 -23.21 9.09
C PRO A 98 8.36 -23.42 10.59
N ILE A 99 7.41 -23.99 11.32
CA ILE A 99 7.61 -24.43 12.70
C ILE A 99 8.19 -25.84 12.63
N PHE A 100 9.51 -25.96 12.78
CA PHE A 100 10.13 -27.24 13.07
C PHE A 100 9.97 -27.54 14.57
N PRO A 101 9.62 -28.77 14.97
CA PRO A 101 9.65 -29.12 16.39
C PRO A 101 11.08 -28.97 16.93
N GLU A 102 11.22 -28.63 18.21
CA GLU A 102 12.55 -28.49 18.84
C GLU A 102 13.29 -29.83 18.89
N SER A 103 12.54 -30.92 19.09
CA SER A 103 13.03 -32.28 19.00
C SER A 103 11.93 -33.26 18.63
N PHE A 104 12.30 -34.48 18.27
CA PHE A 104 11.39 -35.62 18.27
C PHE A 104 12.05 -36.85 18.86
N ILE A 105 11.24 -37.69 19.51
CA ILE A 105 11.70 -38.91 20.18
C ILE A 105 11.37 -40.11 19.29
N LEU A 106 12.40 -40.86 18.93
CA LEU A 106 12.29 -42.17 18.30
C LEU A 106 12.34 -43.24 19.39
N THR A 107 11.35 -44.12 19.41
CA THR A 107 11.34 -45.29 20.32
C THR A 107 11.48 -46.54 19.47
N ASP A 108 12.46 -47.39 19.79
CA ASP A 108 12.64 -48.67 19.10
C ASP A 108 11.71 -49.77 19.67
N PRO A 109 11.56 -50.92 18.99
CA PRO A 109 10.73 -52.03 19.47
C PRO A 109 11.20 -52.69 20.79
N SER A 110 12.46 -52.50 21.19
CA SER A 110 13.01 -52.91 22.49
C SER A 110 12.70 -51.91 23.62
N GLY A 111 12.17 -50.73 23.27
CA GLY A 111 11.79 -49.67 24.21
C GLY A 111 12.87 -48.62 24.45
N ALA A 112 14.03 -48.70 23.77
CA ALA A 112 15.05 -47.66 23.89
C ALA A 112 14.60 -46.39 23.16
N LYS A 113 15.02 -45.23 23.67
CA LYS A 113 14.62 -43.91 23.17
C LYS A 113 15.83 -43.12 22.70
N ALA A 114 15.72 -42.51 21.53
CA ALA A 114 16.67 -41.53 21.01
C ALA A 114 15.95 -40.20 20.77
N GLU A 115 16.50 -39.10 21.28
CA GLU A 115 16.01 -37.75 21.02
C GLU A 115 16.83 -37.11 19.90
N TYR A 116 16.13 -36.62 18.87
CA TYR A 116 16.73 -35.88 17.77
C TYR A 116 16.37 -34.41 17.94
N VAL A 117 17.37 -33.59 18.29
CA VAL A 117 17.21 -32.14 18.46
C VAL A 117 17.51 -31.45 17.12
N PHE A 118 16.58 -30.60 16.68
CA PHE A 118 16.77 -29.81 15.47
C PHE A 118 17.44 -28.48 15.83
N VAL A 119 18.61 -28.22 15.25
CA VAL A 119 19.32 -26.95 15.42
C VAL A 119 19.11 -26.10 14.17
N ARG A 120 18.57 -24.90 14.35
CA ARG A 120 18.44 -23.93 13.25
C ARG A 120 19.82 -23.41 12.87
N VAL A 121 20.23 -23.65 11.63
CA VAL A 121 21.40 -22.99 11.03
C VAL A 121 20.90 -21.72 10.34
N ILE A 122 21.50 -20.57 10.67
CA ILE A 122 21.27 -19.31 9.97
C ILE A 122 22.49 -19.12 9.06
N GLU A 123 22.30 -19.20 7.75
CA GLU A 123 23.33 -18.83 6.77
C GLU A 123 23.25 -17.31 6.52
N GLU A 124 24.40 -16.62 6.53
CA GLU A 124 24.52 -15.18 6.27
C GLU A 124 24.35 -14.82 4.79
#